data_AF-A0A257AE31-F1
#
_entry.id   AF-A0A257AE31-F1
#
_cell.length_a   1.000
_cell.length_b   1.000
_cell.length_c   1.000
_cell.angle_alpha   90.00
_cell.angle_beta   90.00
_cell.angle_gamma   90.00
#
_symmetry.space_group_name_H-M   'P 1'
#
loop_
_entity.id
_entity.type
_entity.pdbx_description
1 polymer ?
#
loop_
_entity_poly.entity_id
_entity_poly.type
_entity_poly.pdbx_seq_one_letter_code
_entity_poly.pdbx_strand_id
1 'polypeptide(L)'
;MNSKWKSRYAWISRLLDLDFSADFLASKYLSERIEMSIDDLPSIGKRAIVLGAGPSLEEFRGGKGKIVASDGSAKFLMERGRVPDLVITDLDGLTPRFIRSLFEKGSEIVIHAHGDNLNRIKDLSKEIDLSNFFGTTQVLEMGNLFNPGGSEERLEPVKEK
;
A
#
# COMPACT_ATOMS: atom_id res chain seq x y z
N MET A 1 -13.29 9.40 10.51
CA MET A 1 -12.66 10.17 9.42
C MET A 1 -12.56 11.63 9.82
N ASN A 2 -11.36 12.21 9.77
CA ASN A 2 -11.13 13.65 9.90
C ASN A 2 -12.01 14.42 8.90
N SER A 3 -12.60 15.55 9.33
CA SER A 3 -13.52 16.37 8.53
C SER A 3 -12.88 16.89 7.24
N LYS A 4 -11.58 17.20 7.25
CA LYS A 4 -10.83 17.65 6.06
C LYS A 4 -10.70 16.53 5.02
N TRP A 5 -10.30 15.34 5.45
CA TRP A 5 -10.20 14.19 4.53
C TRP A 5 -11.55 13.83 3.96
N LYS A 6 -12.62 13.86 4.77
CA LYS A 6 -13.97 13.60 4.27
C LYS A 6 -14.37 14.54 3.15
N SER A 7 -14.06 15.83 3.28
CA SER A 7 -14.28 16.81 2.21
C SER A 7 -13.41 16.57 0.99
N ARG A 8 -12.12 16.24 1.17
CA ARG A 8 -11.20 15.94 0.06
C ARG A 8 -11.60 14.67 -0.69
N TYR A 9 -11.85 13.58 0.02
CA TYR A 9 -12.33 12.33 -0.57
C TYR A 9 -13.63 12.57 -1.33
N ALA A 10 -14.63 13.27 -0.73
CA ALA A 10 -15.87 13.57 -1.44
C ALA A 10 -15.67 14.40 -2.73
N TRP A 11 -14.66 15.27 -2.78
CA TRP A 11 -14.29 15.99 -3.99
C TRP A 11 -13.62 15.09 -5.03
N ILE A 12 -12.65 14.26 -4.61
CA ILE A 12 -11.95 13.30 -5.46
C ILE A 12 -12.94 12.28 -6.05
N SER A 13 -13.81 11.70 -5.22
CA SER A 13 -14.79 10.71 -5.66
C SER A 13 -15.74 11.27 -6.70
N ARG A 14 -16.13 12.55 -6.61
CA ARG A 14 -16.94 13.20 -7.65
C ARG A 14 -16.15 13.47 -8.93
N LEU A 15 -14.88 13.84 -8.79
CA LEU A 15 -14.00 14.14 -9.93
C LEU A 15 -13.67 12.87 -10.74
N LEU A 16 -13.47 11.75 -10.04
CA LEU A 16 -13.00 10.48 -10.61
C LEU A 16 -14.11 9.41 -10.71
N ASP A 17 -15.35 9.76 -10.37
CA ASP A 17 -16.51 8.86 -10.35
C ASP A 17 -16.29 7.60 -9.49
N LEU A 18 -15.75 7.78 -8.28
CA LEU A 18 -15.47 6.69 -7.35
C LEU A 18 -16.71 6.35 -6.50
N ASP A 19 -17.01 5.05 -6.38
CA ASP A 19 -18.07 4.55 -5.51
C ASP A 19 -17.56 4.26 -4.09
N PHE A 20 -18.00 5.07 -3.13
CA PHE A 20 -17.73 4.87 -1.72
C PHE A 20 -18.16 3.49 -1.21
N SER A 21 -19.27 2.95 -1.71
CA SER A 21 -19.76 1.64 -1.29
C SER A 21 -18.81 0.54 -1.74
N ALA A 22 -18.30 0.63 -2.97
CA ALA A 22 -17.28 -0.29 -3.47
C ALA A 22 -15.98 -0.18 -2.66
N ASP A 23 -15.48 1.03 -2.41
CA ASP A 23 -14.31 1.27 -1.56
C ASP A 23 -14.49 0.68 -0.15
N PHE A 24 -15.66 0.89 0.45
CA PHE A 24 -16.01 0.38 1.76
C PHE A 24 -16.03 -1.15 1.78
N LEU A 25 -16.61 -1.80 0.76
CA LEU A 25 -16.66 -3.25 0.66
C LEU A 25 -15.26 -3.86 0.49
N ALA A 26 -14.40 -3.26 -0.34
CA ALA A 26 -13.01 -3.67 -0.49
C ALA A 26 -12.25 -3.57 0.83
N SER A 27 -12.40 -2.43 1.51
CA SER A 27 -11.76 -2.17 2.80
C SER A 27 -12.24 -3.14 3.88
N LYS A 28 -13.55 -3.37 3.98
CA LYS A 28 -14.10 -4.34 4.92
C LYS A 28 -13.55 -5.74 4.68
N TYR A 29 -13.54 -6.19 3.42
CA TYR A 29 -13.06 -7.52 3.06
C TYR A 29 -11.57 -7.72 3.42
N LEU A 30 -10.74 -6.71 3.17
CA LEU A 30 -9.32 -6.74 3.53
C LEU A 30 -9.12 -6.69 5.05
N SER A 31 -9.89 -5.88 5.77
CA SER A 31 -9.77 -5.72 7.23
C SER A 31 -10.01 -7.02 8.01
N GLU A 32 -10.84 -7.92 7.48
CA GLU A 32 -11.14 -9.22 8.08
C GLU A 32 -10.00 -10.25 7.90
N ARG A 33 -8.95 -9.92 7.14
CA ARG A 33 -7.86 -10.83 6.77
C ARG A 33 -6.47 -10.34 7.15
N ILE A 34 -6.35 -9.10 7.62
CA ILE A 34 -5.10 -8.49 8.03
C ILE A 34 -5.06 -8.42 9.56
N GLU A 35 -3.99 -8.94 10.16
CA GLU A 35 -3.76 -8.89 11.59
C GLU A 35 -2.67 -7.88 11.98
N MET A 36 -1.75 -7.54 11.06
CA MET A 36 -0.71 -6.54 11.30
C MET A 36 -1.27 -5.12 11.36
N SER A 37 -0.91 -4.37 12.40
CA SER A 37 -1.15 -2.92 12.46
C SER A 37 -0.05 -2.18 11.72
N ILE A 38 -0.36 -1.02 11.12
CA ILE A 38 0.67 -0.15 10.53
C ILE A 38 1.75 0.27 11.55
N ASP A 39 1.43 0.23 12.84
CA ASP A 39 2.36 0.52 13.94
C ASP A 39 3.44 -0.55 14.12
N ASP A 40 3.19 -1.76 13.63
CA ASP A 40 4.14 -2.88 13.65
C ASP A 40 5.07 -2.88 12.43
N LEU A 41 4.86 -1.96 11.48
CA LEU A 41 5.69 -1.87 10.28
C LEU A 41 7.13 -1.51 10.66
N PRO A 42 8.14 -2.28 10.23
CA PRO A 42 9.52 -1.97 10.52
C PRO A 42 9.91 -0.56 10.08
N SER A 43 10.71 0.11 10.90
CA SER A 43 11.15 1.47 10.59
C SER A 43 11.85 1.56 9.23
N ILE A 44 11.37 2.45 8.37
CA ILE A 44 11.99 2.74 7.06
C ILE A 44 13.32 3.53 7.22
N GLY A 45 13.68 3.87 8.46
CA GLY A 45 14.84 4.67 8.79
C GLY A 45 14.66 6.16 8.47
N LYS A 46 15.75 6.93 8.57
CA LYS A 46 15.75 8.38 8.30
C LYS A 46 15.63 8.73 6.82
N ARG A 47 15.89 7.77 5.93
CA ARG A 47 15.92 7.97 4.47
C ARG A 47 15.34 6.77 3.76
N ALA A 48 14.36 7.03 2.92
CA ALA A 48 13.81 6.08 1.98
C ALA A 48 13.85 6.61 0.56
N ILE A 49 13.93 5.68 -0.39
CA ILE A 49 13.84 5.92 -1.82
C ILE A 49 12.52 5.31 -2.25
N VAL A 50 11.57 6.17 -2.64
CA VAL A 50 10.26 5.74 -3.13
C VAL A 50 10.30 5.69 -4.65
N LEU A 51 9.98 4.53 -5.22
CA LEU A 51 10.00 4.30 -6.66
C LEU A 51 8.57 4.11 -7.17
N GLY A 52 8.17 4.96 -8.10
CA GLY A 52 6.94 4.79 -8.88
C GLY A 52 7.22 4.05 -10.19
N ALA A 53 6.19 3.45 -10.77
CA ALA A 53 6.26 2.74 -12.06
C ALA A 53 6.26 3.68 -13.29
N GLY A 54 6.90 4.85 -13.18
CA GLY A 54 6.98 5.83 -14.26
C GLY A 54 8.21 5.62 -15.17
N PRO A 55 8.27 6.27 -16.35
CA PRO A 55 9.37 6.10 -17.30
C PRO A 55 10.77 6.40 -16.74
N SER A 56 10.87 7.35 -15.80
CA SER A 56 12.13 7.70 -15.14
C SER A 56 12.71 6.58 -14.27
N LEU A 57 11.94 5.52 -14.00
CA LEU A 57 12.43 4.35 -13.25
C LEU A 57 13.62 3.69 -13.97
N GLU A 58 13.68 3.73 -15.30
CA GLU A 58 14.79 3.20 -16.09
C GLU A 58 16.12 3.92 -15.82
N GLU A 59 16.08 5.15 -15.33
CA GLU A 59 17.25 5.96 -14.98
C GLU A 59 17.74 5.66 -13.55
N PHE A 60 16.99 4.89 -12.75
CA PHE A 60 17.39 4.56 -11.39
C PHE A 60 18.69 3.73 -11.40
N ARG A 61 19.68 4.19 -10.61
CA ARG A 61 20.99 3.54 -10.44
C ARG A 61 21.24 3.07 -9.01
N GLY A 62 20.24 3.16 -8.12
CA GLY A 62 20.39 2.88 -6.70
C GLY A 62 20.61 4.13 -5.84
N GLY A 63 20.70 3.91 -4.54
CA GLY A 63 20.97 4.95 -3.55
C GLY A 63 21.08 4.36 -2.14
N LYS A 64 21.39 5.21 -1.17
CA LYS A 64 21.47 4.84 0.26
C LYS A 64 20.14 5.10 0.94
N GLY A 65 19.54 4.06 1.50
CA GLY A 65 18.25 4.12 2.20
C GLY A 65 17.44 2.86 1.95
N LYS A 66 16.33 2.72 2.67
CA LYS A 66 15.33 1.69 2.42
C LYS A 66 14.61 1.96 1.10
N ILE A 67 14.30 0.93 0.32
CA ILE A 67 13.58 1.06 -0.95
C ILE A 67 12.12 0.72 -0.74
N VAL A 68 11.27 1.67 -1.09
CA VAL A 68 9.82 1.51 -1.13
C VAL A 68 9.41 1.45 -2.60
N ALA A 69 8.83 0.34 -3.02
CA ALA A 69 8.32 0.14 -4.36
C ALA A 69 6.80 0.37 -4.38
N SER A 70 6.33 1.23 -5.28
CA SER A 70 4.91 1.33 -5.64
C SER A 70 4.61 0.35 -6.76
N ASP A 71 3.76 -0.63 -6.47
CA ASP A 71 3.21 -1.62 -7.41
C ASP A 71 4.24 -2.13 -8.44
N GLY A 72 4.06 -1.86 -9.74
CA GLY A 72 4.89 -2.36 -10.83
C GLY A 72 6.38 -2.03 -10.73
N SER A 73 6.78 -1.01 -9.96
CA SER A 73 8.21 -0.75 -9.71
C SER A 73 8.90 -1.90 -8.96
N ALA A 74 8.15 -2.73 -8.22
CA ALA A 74 8.67 -3.94 -7.58
C ALA A 74 9.15 -4.96 -8.61
N LYS A 75 8.45 -5.11 -9.76
CA LYS A 75 8.90 -5.97 -10.86
C LYS A 75 10.23 -5.51 -11.43
N PHE A 76 10.34 -4.21 -11.73
CA PHE A 76 11.56 -3.62 -12.27
C PHE A 76 12.79 -3.87 -11.38
N LEU A 77 12.62 -3.76 -10.06
CA LEU A 77 13.68 -4.03 -9.07
C LEU A 77 14.05 -5.51 -9.05
N MET A 78 13.05 -6.39 -8.97
CA MET A 78 13.25 -7.84 -8.88
C MET A 78 13.95 -8.40 -10.11
N GLU A 79 13.62 -7.92 -11.32
CA GLU A 79 14.30 -8.26 -12.57
C GLU A 79 15.79 -7.88 -12.58
N ARG A 80 16.18 -6.90 -11.78
CA ARG A 80 17.56 -6.45 -11.59
C ARG A 80 18.22 -7.05 -10.35
N GLY A 81 17.61 -8.10 -9.79
CA GLY A 81 18.13 -8.81 -8.62
C GLY A 81 18.08 -8.00 -7.32
N ARG A 82 17.20 -6.97 -7.25
CA ARG A 82 17.05 -6.13 -6.05
C ARG A 82 15.68 -6.37 -5.42
N VAL A 83 15.67 -6.79 -4.17
CA VAL A 83 14.45 -6.97 -3.37
C VAL A 83 14.10 -5.62 -2.72
N PRO A 84 12.89 -5.05 -2.92
CA PRO A 84 12.46 -3.85 -2.20
C PRO A 84 12.27 -4.17 -0.71
N ASP A 85 12.49 -3.18 0.16
CA ASP A 85 12.23 -3.35 1.60
C ASP A 85 10.72 -3.31 1.92
N LEU A 86 9.98 -2.47 1.20
CA LEU A 86 8.54 -2.29 1.35
C LEU A 86 7.89 -2.22 -0.05
N VAL A 87 6.75 -2.87 -0.21
CA VAL A 87 5.93 -2.77 -1.43
C VAL A 87 4.54 -2.28 -1.05
N ILE A 88 4.08 -1.22 -1.70
CA ILE A 88 2.72 -0.69 -1.56
C ILE A 88 2.02 -0.93 -2.89
N THR A 89 0.88 -1.63 -2.89
CA THR A 89 0.21 -2.07 -4.12
C THR A 89 -1.31 -2.13 -3.94
N ASP A 90 -2.03 -1.83 -5.02
CA ASP A 90 -3.46 -2.08 -5.20
C ASP A 90 -3.75 -3.38 -5.98
N LEU A 91 -2.69 -4.14 -6.27
CA LEU A 91 -2.67 -5.44 -6.94
C LEU A 91 -2.92 -5.41 -8.46
N ASP A 92 -2.99 -4.24 -9.12
CA ASP A 92 -3.29 -4.19 -10.55
C ASP A 92 -2.11 -4.65 -11.44
N GLY A 93 -0.88 -4.42 -10.99
CA GLY A 93 0.35 -4.76 -11.69
C GLY A 93 1.05 -6.00 -11.15
N LEU A 94 0.63 -6.61 -10.04
CA LEU A 94 1.32 -7.74 -9.40
C LEU A 94 0.43 -8.98 -9.26
N THR A 95 0.90 -10.13 -9.74
CA THR A 95 0.17 -11.40 -9.58
C THR A 95 0.33 -11.95 -8.15
N PRO A 96 -0.62 -12.78 -7.65
CA PRO A 96 -0.49 -13.42 -6.34
C PRO A 96 0.85 -14.16 -6.15
N ARG A 97 1.27 -14.95 -7.15
CA ARG A 97 2.58 -15.62 -7.14
C ARG A 97 3.76 -14.64 -7.02
N PHE A 98 3.68 -13.48 -7.65
CA PHE A 98 4.74 -12.47 -7.56
C PHE A 98 4.79 -11.83 -6.17
N ILE A 99 3.64 -11.54 -5.58
CA ILE A 99 3.52 -11.02 -4.21
C ILE A 99 4.06 -12.01 -3.20
N ARG A 100 3.73 -13.30 -3.34
CA ARG A 100 4.33 -14.38 -2.53
C ARG A 100 5.86 -14.34 -2.59
N SER A 101 6.43 -14.23 -3.79
CA SER A 101 7.88 -14.18 -3.99
C SER A 101 8.52 -12.97 -3.31
N LEU A 102 7.89 -11.80 -3.36
CA LEU A 102 8.35 -10.60 -2.64
C LEU A 102 8.36 -10.84 -1.13
N PHE A 103 7.24 -11.34 -0.59
CA PHE A 103 7.08 -11.61 0.83
C PHE A 103 8.09 -12.66 1.33
N GLU A 104 8.24 -13.79 0.64
CA GLU A 104 9.20 -14.85 0.97
C GLU A 104 10.67 -14.38 0.89
N LYS A 105 10.95 -13.34 0.11
CA LYS A 105 12.28 -12.70 0.02
C LYS A 105 12.51 -11.62 1.06
N GLY A 106 11.53 -11.34 1.92
CA GLY A 106 11.62 -10.40 3.04
C GLY A 106 11.15 -8.98 2.74
N SER A 107 10.41 -8.75 1.66
CA SER A 107 9.70 -7.48 1.47
C SER A 107 8.49 -7.42 2.39
N GLU A 108 8.31 -6.30 3.09
CA GLU A 108 7.05 -5.98 3.73
C GLU A 108 6.01 -5.59 2.68
N ILE A 109 4.77 -6.06 2.81
CA ILE A 109 3.71 -5.83 1.83
C ILE A 109 2.57 -5.04 2.46
N VAL A 110 2.23 -3.90 1.84
CA VAL A 110 1.08 -3.07 2.17
C VAL A 110 0.09 -3.13 1.02
N ILE A 111 -1.10 -3.68 1.28
CA ILE A 111 -2.20 -3.72 0.31
C ILE A 111 -3.09 -2.49 0.52
N HIS A 112 -3.34 -1.74 -0.55
CA HIS A 112 -4.30 -0.64 -0.55
C HIS A 112 -5.67 -1.14 -1.04
N ALA A 113 -6.73 -0.99 -0.24
CA ALA A 113 -8.08 -1.39 -0.63
C ALA A 113 -8.89 -0.22 -1.22
N HIS A 114 -9.48 -0.44 -2.39
CA HIS A 114 -10.44 0.46 -3.05
C HIS A 114 -11.39 -0.32 -3.96
N GLY A 115 -12.38 0.37 -4.53
CA GLY A 115 -13.57 -0.26 -5.11
C GLY A 115 -13.33 -1.21 -6.29
N ASP A 116 -12.26 -1.00 -7.07
CA ASP A 116 -12.00 -1.83 -8.26
C ASP A 116 -11.16 -3.07 -7.99
N ASN A 117 -10.51 -3.17 -6.82
CA ASN A 117 -9.53 -4.23 -6.56
C ASN A 117 -10.02 -5.34 -5.62
N LEU A 118 -11.29 -5.28 -5.17
CA LEU A 118 -11.89 -6.31 -4.31
C LEU A 118 -11.71 -7.74 -4.87
N ASN A 119 -11.86 -7.94 -6.18
CA ASN A 119 -11.66 -9.26 -6.78
C ASN A 119 -10.19 -9.70 -6.73
N ARG A 120 -9.25 -8.78 -6.92
CA ARG A 120 -7.81 -9.07 -6.81
C ARG A 120 -7.42 -9.42 -5.38
N ILE A 121 -7.98 -8.71 -4.38
CA ILE A 121 -7.79 -9.03 -2.96
C ILE A 121 -8.35 -10.43 -2.65
N LYS A 122 -9.54 -10.76 -3.17
CA LYS A 122 -10.14 -12.09 -3.03
C LYS A 122 -9.23 -13.17 -3.61
N ASP A 123 -8.73 -12.98 -4.81
CA ASP A 123 -7.88 -13.96 -5.48
C ASP A 123 -6.54 -14.13 -4.76
N LEU A 124 -5.93 -13.03 -4.31
CA LEU A 124 -4.74 -13.08 -3.46
C LEU A 124 -5.00 -13.87 -2.17
N SER A 125 -6.11 -13.60 -1.47
CA SER A 125 -6.44 -14.25 -0.20
C SER A 125 -6.77 -15.74 -0.31
N LYS A 126 -7.09 -16.23 -1.52
CA LYS A 126 -7.25 -17.68 -1.77
C LYS A 126 -5.90 -18.37 -1.89
N GLU A 127 -4.88 -17.65 -2.34
CA GLU A 127 -3.54 -18.20 -2.53
C GLU A 127 -2.63 -17.99 -1.32
N ILE A 128 -2.76 -16.88 -0.60
CA ILE A 128 -1.83 -16.47 0.46
C ILE A 128 -2.61 -16.03 1.70
N ASP A 129 -2.13 -16.43 2.88
CA ASP A 129 -2.62 -15.89 4.14
C ASP A 129 -2.14 -14.44 4.31
N LEU A 130 -3.08 -13.51 4.47
CA LEU A 130 -2.82 -12.08 4.57
C LEU A 130 -2.60 -11.60 6.00
N SER A 131 -2.64 -12.51 7.00
CA SER A 131 -2.46 -12.17 8.41
C SER A 131 -1.19 -11.35 8.69
N ASN A 132 -0.10 -11.66 7.97
CA ASN A 132 1.22 -11.01 8.08
C ASN A 132 1.41 -9.80 7.15
N PHE A 133 0.35 -9.34 6.47
CA PHE A 133 0.42 -8.22 5.54
C PHE A 133 -0.15 -6.96 6.20
N PHE A 134 0.28 -5.80 5.76
CA PHE A 134 -0.26 -4.52 6.21
C PHE A 134 -1.33 -4.02 5.24
N GLY A 135 -2.24 -3.17 5.73
CA GLY A 135 -3.39 -2.73 4.95
C GLY A 135 -3.64 -1.24 5.07
N THR A 136 -4.03 -0.64 3.95
CA THR A 136 -4.49 0.76 3.92
C THR A 136 -5.81 0.90 3.18
N THR A 137 -6.49 2.01 3.43
CA THR A 137 -7.78 2.35 2.81
C THR A 137 -7.87 3.86 2.55
N GLN A 138 -8.68 4.24 1.56
CA GLN A 138 -9.01 5.63 1.28
C GLN A 138 -10.30 6.12 1.98
N VAL A 139 -11.06 5.22 2.59
CA VAL A 139 -12.35 5.52 3.27
C VAL A 139 -12.19 5.59 4.79
N LEU A 140 -12.88 4.76 5.56
CA LEU A 140 -12.79 4.74 7.02
C LEU A 140 -11.73 3.72 7.44
N GLU A 141 -10.95 4.03 8.48
CA GLU A 141 -10.15 3.01 9.16
C GLU A 141 -11.07 1.89 9.67
N MET A 142 -10.69 0.65 9.41
CA MET A 142 -11.47 -0.54 9.70
C MET A 142 -10.53 -1.63 10.20
N GLY A 143 -10.71 -2.07 11.45
CA GLY A 143 -9.76 -2.99 12.08
C GLY A 143 -8.35 -2.41 12.05
N ASN A 144 -7.42 -3.17 11.47
CA ASN A 144 -6.02 -2.78 11.32
C ASN A 144 -5.70 -1.98 10.04
N LEU A 145 -6.71 -1.65 9.23
CA LEU A 145 -6.48 -0.81 8.05
C LEU A 145 -6.25 0.64 8.44
N PHE A 146 -5.12 1.19 7.98
CA PHE A 146 -4.77 2.58 8.17
C PHE A 146 -5.31 3.46 7.04
N ASN A 147 -5.81 4.66 7.36
CA ASN A 147 -6.13 5.67 6.35
C ASN A 147 -5.12 6.82 6.42
N PRO A 148 -4.12 6.87 5.52
CA PRO A 148 -3.12 7.93 5.51
C PRO A 148 -3.71 9.33 5.35
N GLY A 149 -4.78 9.48 4.57
CA GLY A 149 -5.43 10.78 4.33
C GLY A 149 -6.31 11.23 5.49
N GLY A 150 -6.94 10.27 6.17
CA GLY A 150 -7.83 10.48 7.32
C GLY A 150 -7.10 10.80 8.63
N SER A 151 -5.82 10.44 8.71
CA SER A 151 -5.01 10.46 9.93
C SER A 151 -3.91 11.53 9.86
N GLU A 152 -4.23 12.73 9.36
CA GLU A 152 -3.32 13.89 9.28
C GLU A 152 -2.59 14.19 10.61
N GLU A 153 -3.18 13.90 11.78
CA GLU A 153 -2.53 14.07 13.10
C GLU A 153 -1.31 13.15 13.32
N ARG A 154 -1.21 12.04 12.58
CA ARG A 154 -0.08 11.08 12.67
C ARG A 154 1.08 11.44 11.73
N LEU A 155 0.89 12.43 10.85
CA LEU A 155 1.85 12.83 9.81
C LEU A 155 2.59 14.15 10.12
N GLU A 156 2.59 14.59 11.38
CA GLU A 156 3.42 15.72 11.83
C GLU A 156 4.87 15.49 11.35
N PRO A 157 5.46 16.43 10.59
CA PRO A 157 6.83 16.27 10.11
C PRO A 157 7.74 16.10 11.33
N VAL A 158 8.60 15.08 11.30
CA VAL A 158 9.69 14.94 12.26
C VAL A 158 10.47 16.25 12.21
N LYS A 159 10.33 17.08 13.26
CA LYS A 159 11.12 18.30 13.40
C LYS A 159 12.59 17.89 13.32
N GLU A 160 13.29 18.34 12.28
CA GLU A 160 14.73 18.22 12.21
C GLU A 160 15.32 18.85 13.48
N LYS A 161 16.07 18.06 14.24
CA LYS A 161 16.88 18.52 15.37
C LYS A 161 18.28 18.84 14.89
#